data_AF-A0A3P7EFV7-F1
#
_entry.id   AF-A0A3P7EFV7-F1
#
_cell.length_a   1.000
_cell.length_b   1.000
_cell.length_c   1.000
_cell.angle_alpha   90.00
_cell.angle_beta   90.00
_cell.angle_gamma   90.00
#
_symmetry.space_group_name_H-M   'P 1'
#
loop_
_entity.id
_entity.type
_entity.pdbx_description
1 polymer ?
#
loop_
_entity_poly.entity_id
_entity_poly.type
_entity_poly.pdbx_seq_one_letter_code
_entity_poly.pdbx_strand_id
1 'polypeptide(L)'
;MHKYPFQLTITDDINKELIRSLDQKKDRGFGLHNPVAYNYYNNLFAHDWFIAMFNNYALHSPPLAVNLADIAIISKSIQRNISIQVSNHPLPPAATDTLKSQNVINQAALTIGFAAIMSLSAVVASFINFIIYERTTKSKHMQIMCGLRHWTYWLTAFLWDITVFLIPATLCIVVFFIADIKEFTTRSTVTLTVYLIMLLYAWAELPFIYWCSTMFKSPTNGNATICVYNFITGMIGAVAVSIVEKASSKDTANTLSIILSLLFPTYNLSLCFSKAYTNEHTHAACKIIDCSIDEIRKIAKECCGNSDERLYVDNMLISTGKMGMALMIVFLLLHSIIFWLAIATCEINFIGIIKRLLLNRDGKISVSNKIANMEIFQTCNEDMDVMMEREKIREMKNNDASVIVRNLEKWFGNVNAVNKINFHVAKGECFGLLGVNGAGKTTTFQMLTGESESCAGDAYIYGFNIQTEWRKAYDHIGYCPQFDALIGEMTGQETLQMFARLRGVKECDIMQITDTMINAVALNKYKNNLIKTYR
;
A
#
# COMPACT_ATOMS: atom_id res chain seq x y z
N MET A 1 32.42 -11.26 -20.37
CA MET A 1 32.69 -11.04 -21.81
C MET A 1 33.87 -10.09 -21.92
N HIS A 2 35.08 -10.58 -22.19
CA HIS A 2 36.15 -9.69 -22.65
C HIS A 2 35.72 -9.15 -24.02
N LYS A 3 35.29 -7.89 -24.08
CA LYS A 3 35.00 -7.22 -25.34
C LYS A 3 36.23 -7.33 -26.22
N TYR A 4 36.05 -7.67 -27.49
CA TYR A 4 37.09 -7.54 -28.50
C TYR A 4 37.78 -6.17 -28.33
N PRO A 5 39.10 -6.06 -28.49
CA PRO A 5 39.81 -4.82 -28.19
C PRO A 5 39.43 -3.62 -29.08
N PHE A 6 38.54 -3.79 -30.05
CA PHE A 6 38.02 -2.73 -30.92
C PHE A 6 36.49 -2.81 -31.00
N GLN A 7 35.79 -1.74 -30.58
CA GLN A 7 34.38 -1.53 -30.91
C GLN A 7 34.33 -0.97 -32.34
N LEU A 8 33.99 -1.82 -33.31
CA LEU A 8 33.75 -1.38 -34.69
C LEU A 8 32.38 -0.69 -34.77
N THR A 9 32.34 0.52 -35.31
CA THR A 9 31.11 1.25 -35.63
C THR A 9 30.62 0.86 -37.02
N ILE A 10 29.33 1.11 -37.32
CA ILE A 10 28.68 0.73 -38.61
C ILE A 10 29.40 1.34 -39.83
N THR A 11 30.19 2.39 -39.62
CA THR A 11 30.91 3.14 -40.65
C THR A 11 32.35 2.69 -40.88
N ASP A 12 32.89 1.76 -40.08
CA ASP A 12 34.29 1.36 -40.19
C ASP A 12 34.50 0.32 -41.28
N ASP A 13 35.42 0.59 -42.21
CA ASP A 13 35.89 -0.41 -43.18
C ASP A 13 36.71 -1.48 -42.45
N ILE A 14 36.06 -2.60 -42.15
CA ILE A 14 36.63 -3.75 -41.44
C ILE A 14 37.94 -4.21 -42.09
N ASN A 15 38.04 -4.17 -43.42
CA ASN A 15 39.23 -4.63 -44.13
C ASN A 15 40.45 -3.75 -43.79
N LYS A 16 40.26 -2.43 -43.76
CA LYS A 16 41.33 -1.46 -43.49
C LYS A 16 41.82 -1.58 -42.05
N GLU A 17 40.93 -1.79 -41.10
CA GLU A 17 41.29 -1.94 -39.70
C GLU A 17 41.96 -3.29 -39.41
N LEU A 18 41.49 -4.37 -40.06
CA LEU A 18 42.12 -5.68 -39.99
C LEU A 18 43.58 -5.62 -40.45
N ILE A 19 43.84 -4.98 -41.61
CA ILE A 19 45.18 -4.84 -42.19
C ILE A 19 46.11 -4.05 -41.26
N ARG A 20 45.64 -2.95 -40.67
CA ARG A 20 46.43 -2.19 -39.68
C ARG A 20 46.78 -3.03 -38.45
N SER A 21 45.83 -3.83 -37.96
CA SER A 21 46.04 -4.66 -36.78
C SER A 21 47.05 -5.80 -37.02
N LEU A 22 47.05 -6.37 -38.23
CA LEU A 22 48.01 -7.39 -38.66
C LEU A 22 49.44 -6.84 -38.67
N ASP A 23 49.61 -5.62 -39.17
CA ASP A 23 50.93 -4.96 -39.22
C ASP A 23 51.46 -4.65 -37.81
N GLN A 24 50.58 -4.23 -36.89
CA GLN A 24 50.96 -3.95 -35.51
C GLN A 24 51.29 -5.21 -34.69
N LYS A 25 50.51 -6.29 -34.82
CA LYS A 25 50.62 -7.46 -33.93
C LYS A 25 51.76 -8.41 -34.29
N LYS A 26 52.30 -8.36 -35.52
CA LYS A 26 53.31 -9.28 -36.07
C LYS A 26 52.97 -10.78 -35.98
N ASP A 27 51.79 -11.14 -35.45
CA ASP A 27 51.30 -12.51 -35.36
C ASP A 27 50.52 -12.87 -36.62
N ARG A 28 51.09 -13.78 -37.41
CA ARG A 28 50.52 -14.26 -38.68
C ARG A 28 49.74 -15.56 -38.54
N GLY A 29 49.61 -16.12 -37.33
CA GLY A 29 48.90 -17.37 -37.09
C GLY A 29 47.38 -17.20 -37.08
N PHE A 30 46.63 -18.21 -37.56
CA PHE A 30 45.17 -18.24 -37.39
C PHE A 30 44.82 -18.50 -35.92
N GLY A 31 43.99 -17.64 -35.30
CA GLY A 31 43.71 -17.72 -33.87
C GLY A 31 42.81 -16.60 -33.33
N LEU A 32 42.92 -16.32 -32.02
CA LEU A 32 42.06 -15.34 -31.34
C LEU A 32 42.21 -13.90 -31.90
N HIS A 33 43.37 -13.59 -32.48
CA HIS A 33 43.70 -12.26 -33.01
C HIS A 33 43.38 -12.06 -34.49
N ASN A 34 43.29 -13.15 -35.26
CA ASN A 34 43.04 -13.13 -36.70
C ASN A 34 41.68 -13.78 -36.97
N PRO A 35 40.62 -12.98 -37.19
CA PRO A 35 39.26 -13.49 -37.32
C PRO A 35 39.04 -14.30 -38.59
N VAL A 36 39.90 -14.16 -39.60
CA VAL A 36 39.81 -14.85 -40.89
C VAL A 36 41.23 -15.24 -41.36
N ALA A 37 41.36 -16.41 -41.97
CA ALA A 37 42.52 -16.84 -42.73
C ALA A 37 42.06 -17.52 -44.04
N TYR A 38 42.97 -17.68 -45.00
CA TYR A 38 42.67 -18.44 -46.21
C TYR A 38 43.87 -19.29 -46.64
N ASN A 39 43.59 -20.47 -47.17
CA ASN A 39 44.55 -21.35 -47.82
C ASN A 39 44.10 -21.59 -49.25
N TYR A 40 45.03 -21.44 -50.19
CA TYR A 40 44.75 -21.60 -51.61
C TYR A 40 45.64 -22.72 -52.18
N TYR A 41 45.01 -23.71 -52.81
CA TYR A 41 45.68 -24.85 -53.43
C TYR A 41 45.49 -24.79 -54.94
N ASN A 42 46.61 -24.66 -55.66
CA ASN A 42 46.66 -24.57 -57.12
C ASN A 42 47.07 -25.95 -57.66
N ASN A 43 46.15 -26.67 -58.30
CA ASN A 43 46.43 -27.97 -58.90
C ASN A 43 46.43 -27.84 -60.42
N LEU A 44 47.53 -28.18 -61.09
CA LEU A 44 47.63 -28.10 -62.55
C LEU A 44 46.59 -28.96 -63.31
N PHE A 45 46.11 -30.03 -62.68
CA PHE A 45 45.28 -31.08 -63.30
C PHE A 45 43.88 -31.22 -62.70
N ALA A 46 43.57 -30.45 -61.65
CA ALA A 46 42.29 -30.49 -60.95
C ALA A 46 41.75 -29.07 -60.76
N HIS A 47 40.49 -28.94 -60.37
CA HIS A 47 39.93 -27.64 -59.99
C HIS A 47 40.80 -26.99 -58.89
N ASP A 48 40.96 -25.67 -58.92
CA ASP A 48 41.58 -24.91 -57.83
C ASP A 48 40.66 -24.94 -56.60
N TRP A 49 41.22 -25.15 -55.40
CA TRP A 49 40.43 -25.13 -54.15
C TRP A 49 40.89 -23.96 -53.29
N PHE A 50 39.93 -23.14 -52.85
CA PHE A 50 40.14 -22.04 -51.92
C PHE A 50 39.43 -22.37 -50.61
N ILE A 51 40.17 -22.40 -49.50
CA ILE A 51 39.65 -22.66 -48.16
C ILE A 51 39.72 -21.38 -47.35
N ALA A 52 38.58 -20.78 -47.05
CA ALA A 52 38.47 -19.68 -46.09
C ALA A 52 38.20 -20.24 -44.69
N MET A 53 39.05 -19.90 -43.72
CA MET A 53 38.89 -20.23 -42.31
C MET A 53 38.44 -18.99 -41.56
N PHE A 54 37.51 -19.13 -40.62
CA PHE A 54 37.05 -18.00 -39.81
C PHE A 54 36.93 -18.39 -38.34
N ASN A 55 37.06 -17.40 -37.49
CA ASN A 55 36.93 -17.55 -36.06
C ASN A 55 35.50 -17.19 -35.64
N ASN A 56 34.72 -18.17 -35.17
CA ASN A 56 33.30 -18.01 -34.83
C ASN A 56 33.01 -17.16 -33.58
N TYR A 57 34.01 -16.51 -32.97
CA TYR A 57 33.78 -15.57 -31.86
C TYR A 57 33.16 -14.24 -32.31
N ALA A 58 33.43 -13.77 -33.53
CA ALA A 58 32.91 -12.50 -34.03
C ALA A 58 31.72 -12.71 -34.98
N LEU A 59 30.60 -12.00 -34.75
CA LEU A 59 29.35 -12.12 -35.54
C LEU A 59 29.53 -11.83 -37.04
N HIS A 60 30.54 -11.04 -37.41
CA HIS A 60 30.83 -10.68 -38.80
C HIS A 60 31.92 -11.55 -39.43
N SER A 61 32.56 -12.46 -38.70
CA SER A 61 33.67 -13.25 -39.26
C SER A 61 33.25 -14.27 -40.32
N PRO A 62 32.10 -14.97 -40.23
CA PRO A 62 31.69 -15.86 -41.32
C PRO A 62 31.44 -15.11 -42.64
N PRO A 63 30.62 -14.03 -42.69
CA PRO A 63 30.39 -13.31 -43.95
C PRO A 63 31.65 -12.58 -44.44
N LEU A 64 32.52 -12.12 -43.54
CA LEU A 64 33.81 -11.54 -43.92
C LEU A 64 34.72 -12.57 -44.60
N ALA A 65 34.76 -13.81 -44.11
CA ALA A 65 35.58 -14.85 -44.69
C ALA A 65 35.14 -15.26 -46.08
N VAL A 66 33.82 -15.35 -46.30
CA VAL A 66 33.25 -15.57 -47.63
C VAL A 66 33.56 -14.40 -48.55
N ASN A 67 33.37 -13.16 -48.10
CA ASN A 67 33.66 -11.98 -48.91
C ASN A 67 35.14 -11.92 -49.36
N LEU A 68 36.07 -12.21 -48.45
CA LEU A 68 37.50 -12.23 -48.77
C LEU A 68 37.84 -13.35 -49.77
N ALA A 69 37.16 -14.51 -49.67
CA ALA A 69 37.28 -15.58 -50.65
C ALA A 69 36.81 -15.16 -52.03
N ASP A 70 35.63 -14.54 -52.11
CA ASP A 70 35.04 -14.08 -53.36
C ASP A 70 35.89 -12.99 -54.03
N ILE A 71 36.38 -12.03 -53.24
CA ILE A 71 37.32 -11.00 -53.71
C ILE A 71 38.59 -11.65 -54.29
N ALA A 72 39.16 -12.64 -53.61
CA ALA A 72 40.39 -13.30 -54.05
C ALA A 72 40.19 -14.08 -55.36
N ILE A 73 39.08 -14.83 -55.48
CA ILE A 73 38.75 -15.60 -56.68
C ILE A 73 38.48 -14.67 -57.86
N ILE A 74 37.62 -13.67 -57.67
CA ILE A 74 37.22 -12.73 -58.73
C ILE A 74 38.41 -11.88 -59.19
N SER A 75 39.22 -11.37 -58.26
CA SER A 75 40.40 -10.57 -58.61
C SER A 75 41.41 -11.37 -59.41
N LYS A 76 41.53 -12.68 -59.13
CA LYS A 76 42.38 -13.60 -59.92
C LYS A 76 41.81 -13.83 -61.31
N SER A 77 40.52 -14.14 -61.44
CA SER A 77 39.89 -14.44 -62.73
C SER A 77 39.88 -13.24 -63.69
N ILE A 78 39.62 -12.03 -63.17
CA ILE A 78 39.52 -10.80 -63.99
C ILE A 78 40.89 -10.11 -64.14
N GLN A 79 41.89 -10.51 -63.34
CA GLN A 79 43.20 -9.85 -63.25
C GLN A 79 43.09 -8.35 -62.93
N ARG A 80 42.05 -7.97 -62.16
CA ARG A 80 41.83 -6.60 -61.67
C ARG A 80 41.53 -6.63 -60.18
N ASN A 81 42.05 -5.64 -59.45
CA ASN A 81 41.73 -5.46 -58.04
C ASN A 81 40.27 -5.00 -57.91
N ILE A 82 39.41 -5.90 -57.44
CA ILE A 82 38.00 -5.63 -57.20
C ILE A 82 37.77 -5.65 -55.69
N SER A 83 37.02 -4.69 -55.17
CA SER A 83 36.57 -4.67 -53.79
C SER A 83 35.08 -4.96 -53.72
N ILE A 84 34.70 -5.93 -52.89
CA ILE A 84 33.31 -6.24 -52.57
C ILE A 84 33.09 -5.82 -51.12
N GLN A 85 32.07 -5.01 -50.87
CA GLN A 85 31.68 -4.63 -49.53
C GLN A 85 30.55 -5.54 -49.07
N VAL A 86 30.73 -6.17 -47.91
CA VAL A 86 29.72 -7.02 -47.27
C VAL A 86 29.35 -6.41 -45.93
N SER A 87 28.07 -6.09 -45.77
CA SER A 87 27.47 -5.70 -44.50
C SER A 87 26.67 -6.88 -43.96
N ASN A 88 26.79 -7.13 -42.65
CA ASN A 88 25.95 -8.09 -41.96
C ASN A 88 25.13 -7.33 -40.91
N HIS A 89 23.82 -7.29 -41.10
CA HIS A 89 22.90 -6.75 -40.11
C HIS A 89 22.12 -7.93 -39.51
N PRO A 90 22.01 -8.05 -38.17
CA PRO A 90 21.21 -9.11 -37.57
C PRO A 90 19.78 -9.02 -38.10
N LEU A 91 19.20 -10.17 -38.44
CA LEU A 91 17.79 -10.27 -38.74
C LEU A 91 16.97 -9.84 -37.50
N PRO A 92 15.82 -9.18 -37.69
CA PRO A 92 14.91 -8.92 -36.58
C PRO A 92 14.53 -10.26 -35.92
N PRO A 93 14.44 -10.32 -34.59
CA PRO A 93 14.12 -11.56 -33.90
C PRO A 93 12.73 -12.05 -34.36
N ALA A 94 12.63 -13.33 -34.70
CA ALA A 94 11.34 -13.94 -34.99
C ALA A 94 10.48 -13.92 -33.72
N ALA A 95 9.16 -13.75 -33.89
CA ALA A 95 8.22 -13.77 -32.76
C ALA A 95 8.31 -15.08 -31.95
N THR A 96 8.65 -16.20 -32.59
CA THR A 96 8.88 -17.46 -31.90
C THR A 96 10.14 -17.43 -31.02
N ASP A 97 11.19 -16.71 -31.41
CA ASP A 97 12.42 -16.60 -30.62
C ASP A 97 12.25 -15.64 -29.43
N THR A 98 11.48 -14.57 -29.60
CA THR A 98 11.10 -13.70 -28.47
C THR A 98 10.23 -14.44 -27.48
N LEU A 99 9.23 -15.21 -27.94
CA LEU A 99 8.37 -16.02 -27.08
C LEU A 99 9.09 -17.20 -26.42
N LYS A 100 10.07 -17.84 -27.08
CA LYS A 100 10.94 -18.85 -26.43
C LYS A 100 11.72 -18.28 -25.25
N SER A 101 12.01 -16.98 -25.25
CA SER A 101 12.65 -16.30 -24.13
C SER A 101 11.69 -15.94 -22.97
N GLN A 102 10.51 -16.58 -22.88
CA GLN A 102 9.49 -16.32 -21.85
C GLN A 102 10.03 -16.29 -20.42
N ASN A 103 11.04 -17.11 -20.10
CA ASN A 103 11.67 -17.09 -18.77
C ASN A 103 12.35 -15.75 -18.45
N VAL A 104 12.99 -15.13 -19.44
CA VAL A 104 13.64 -13.82 -19.30
C VAL A 104 12.57 -12.73 -19.15
N ILE A 105 11.51 -12.81 -19.94
CA ILE A 105 10.36 -11.88 -19.89
C ILE A 105 9.69 -11.96 -18.51
N ASN A 106 9.39 -13.17 -18.03
CA ASN A 106 8.78 -13.38 -16.72
C ASN A 106 9.68 -12.88 -15.58
N GLN A 107 11.00 -13.02 -15.71
CA GLN A 107 11.94 -12.49 -14.71
C GLN A 107 11.97 -10.95 -14.70
N ALA A 108 11.94 -10.32 -15.88
CA ALA A 108 11.81 -8.86 -15.99
C ALA A 108 10.49 -8.37 -15.40
N ALA A 109 9.38 -9.04 -15.73
CA ALA A 109 8.04 -8.77 -15.21
C ALA A 109 7.97 -8.86 -13.68
N LEU A 110 8.62 -9.89 -13.12
CA LEU A 110 8.72 -10.08 -11.67
C LEU A 110 9.56 -8.98 -11.00
N THR A 111 10.67 -8.58 -11.63
CA THR A 111 11.55 -7.52 -11.12
C THR A 111 10.82 -6.18 -11.07
N ILE A 112 10.06 -5.85 -12.11
CA ILE A 112 9.23 -4.64 -12.14
C ILE A 112 8.11 -4.73 -11.10
N GLY A 113 7.45 -5.89 -10.99
CA GLY A 113 6.45 -6.15 -9.96
C GLY A 113 7.01 -5.90 -8.54
N PHE A 114 8.22 -6.38 -8.24
CA PHE A 114 8.87 -6.13 -6.95
C PHE A 114 9.22 -4.65 -6.72
N ALA A 115 9.73 -3.96 -7.72
CA ALA A 115 10.00 -2.53 -7.61
C ALA A 115 8.71 -1.72 -7.33
N ALA A 116 7.60 -2.10 -7.97
CA ALA A 116 6.29 -1.50 -7.74
C ALA A 116 5.76 -1.80 -6.33
N ILE A 117 5.88 -3.04 -5.84
CA ILE A 117 5.53 -3.37 -4.45
C ILE A 117 6.31 -2.50 -3.49
N MET A 118 7.65 -2.52 -3.56
CA MET A 118 8.50 -1.85 -2.57
C MET A 118 8.23 -0.34 -2.50
N SER A 119 8.01 0.30 -3.65
CA SER A 119 7.70 1.74 -3.69
C SER A 119 6.29 2.05 -3.18
N LEU A 120 5.25 1.36 -3.70
CA LEU A 120 3.86 1.67 -3.34
C LEU A 120 3.50 1.23 -1.92
N SER A 121 4.07 0.15 -1.40
CA SER A 121 3.83 -0.26 -0.02
C SER A 121 4.47 0.66 1.01
N ALA A 122 5.62 1.28 0.71
CA ALA A 122 6.20 2.32 1.55
C ALA A 122 5.33 3.58 1.58
N VAL A 123 4.81 4.00 0.42
CA VAL A 123 3.86 5.12 0.32
C VAL A 123 2.60 4.83 1.13
N VAL A 124 1.99 3.67 0.93
CA VAL A 124 0.72 3.34 1.55
C VAL A 124 0.89 3.14 3.07
N ALA A 125 1.99 2.54 3.53
CA ALA A 125 2.31 2.45 4.96
C ALA A 125 2.40 3.82 5.65
N SER A 126 2.83 4.88 4.94
CA SER A 126 3.02 6.20 5.53
C SER A 126 1.73 6.88 6.02
N PHE A 127 0.56 6.54 5.45
CA PHE A 127 -0.74 7.09 5.84
C PHE A 127 -1.13 6.71 7.28
N ILE A 128 -0.55 5.64 7.84
CA ILE A 128 -0.84 5.22 9.22
C ILE A 128 -0.40 6.24 10.28
N ASN A 129 0.62 7.06 9.96
CA ASN A 129 1.28 7.92 10.94
C ASN A 129 0.31 8.91 11.58
N PHE A 130 -0.50 9.59 10.75
CA PHE A 130 -1.44 10.59 11.22
C PHE A 130 -2.56 9.98 12.07
N ILE A 131 -3.11 8.84 11.63
CA ILE A 131 -4.17 8.14 12.36
C ILE A 131 -3.69 7.62 13.74
N ILE A 132 -2.46 7.09 13.81
CA ILE A 132 -1.88 6.69 15.10
C ILE A 132 -1.67 7.92 15.97
N TYR A 133 -1.12 9.01 15.41
CA TYR A 133 -0.89 10.24 16.16
C TYR A 133 -2.18 10.76 16.79
N GLU A 134 -3.26 10.91 16.01
CA GLU A 134 -4.57 11.36 16.51
C GLU A 134 -5.17 10.44 17.59
N ARG A 135 -4.95 9.12 17.48
CA ARG A 135 -5.40 8.19 18.52
C ARG A 135 -4.56 8.30 19.78
N THR A 136 -3.24 8.48 19.66
CA THR A 136 -2.34 8.56 20.82
C THR A 136 -2.50 9.85 21.59
N THR A 137 -2.71 10.97 20.90
CA THR A 137 -3.02 12.28 21.50
C THR A 137 -4.46 12.39 21.94
N LYS A 138 -5.32 11.42 21.58
CA LYS A 138 -6.77 11.43 21.86
C LYS A 138 -7.52 12.57 21.16
N SER A 139 -6.91 13.21 20.16
CA SER A 139 -7.54 14.25 19.33
C SER A 139 -8.86 13.76 18.72
N LYS A 140 -8.90 12.51 18.21
CA LYS A 140 -10.13 11.91 17.67
C LYS A 140 -11.28 11.92 18.69
N HIS A 141 -11.00 11.58 19.96
CA HIS A 141 -12.02 11.58 21.01
C HIS A 141 -12.54 12.99 21.26
N MET A 142 -11.64 13.99 21.31
CA MET A 142 -12.01 15.40 21.46
C MET A 142 -12.88 15.90 20.29
N GLN A 143 -12.57 15.51 19.04
CA GLN A 143 -13.39 15.85 17.87
C GLN A 143 -14.80 15.26 17.97
N ILE A 144 -14.94 14.02 18.46
CA ILE A 144 -16.23 13.36 18.68
C ILE A 144 -17.03 14.05 19.80
N MET A 145 -16.38 14.45 20.90
CA MET A 145 -16.98 15.26 21.97
C MET A 145 -17.52 16.60 21.46
N CYS A 146 -16.92 17.14 20.40
CA CYS A 146 -17.37 18.38 19.77
C CYS A 146 -18.46 18.20 18.71
N GLY A 147 -18.97 16.98 18.50
CA GLY A 147 -20.10 16.70 17.59
C GLY A 147 -19.76 15.88 16.35
N LEU A 148 -18.50 15.49 16.15
CA LEU A 148 -18.11 14.67 14.99
C LEU A 148 -18.71 13.26 15.05
N ARG A 149 -19.28 12.78 13.95
CA ARG A 149 -19.75 11.39 13.83
C ARG A 149 -18.58 10.47 13.49
N HIS A 150 -18.56 9.26 14.05
CA HIS A 150 -17.55 8.25 13.72
C HIS A 150 -17.42 8.00 12.21
N TRP A 151 -18.54 7.90 11.48
CA TRP A 151 -18.50 7.64 10.04
C TRP A 151 -17.92 8.83 9.25
N THR A 152 -18.23 10.07 9.65
CA THR A 152 -17.72 11.26 8.94
C THR A 152 -16.22 11.37 9.08
N TYR A 153 -15.68 11.04 10.27
CA TYR A 153 -14.23 10.97 10.51
C TYR A 153 -13.53 10.04 9.52
N TRP A 154 -14.01 8.80 9.40
CA TRP A 154 -13.38 7.80 8.53
C TRP A 154 -13.57 8.10 7.04
N LEU A 155 -14.73 8.65 6.65
CA LEU A 155 -14.96 9.07 5.28
C LEU A 155 -14.01 10.19 4.87
N THR A 156 -13.84 11.22 5.72
CA THR A 156 -12.95 12.34 5.42
C THR A 156 -11.50 11.89 5.37
N ALA A 157 -11.06 11.03 6.29
CA ALA A 157 -9.73 10.45 6.26
C ALA A 157 -9.48 9.66 4.97
N PHE A 158 -10.42 8.80 4.59
CA PHE A 158 -10.32 7.99 3.37
C PHE A 158 -10.28 8.83 2.09
N LEU A 159 -11.16 9.83 1.96
CA LEU A 159 -11.17 10.71 0.79
C LEU A 159 -9.88 11.53 0.68
N TRP A 160 -9.37 12.02 1.80
CA TRP A 160 -8.11 12.75 1.86
C TRP A 160 -6.94 11.86 1.44
N ASP A 161 -6.82 10.66 2.02
CA ASP A 161 -5.71 9.75 1.74
C ASP A 161 -5.74 9.27 0.28
N ILE A 162 -6.92 8.99 -0.29
CA ILE A 162 -7.07 8.69 -1.72
C ILE A 162 -6.61 9.86 -2.58
N THR A 163 -7.00 11.09 -2.22
CA THR A 163 -6.60 12.30 -2.96
C THR A 163 -5.08 12.49 -2.93
N VAL A 164 -4.45 12.30 -1.77
CA VAL A 164 -3.00 12.36 -1.63
C VAL A 164 -2.32 11.23 -2.39
N PHE A 165 -2.90 10.03 -2.43
CA PHE A 165 -2.37 8.87 -3.17
C PHE A 165 -2.39 9.06 -4.70
N LEU A 166 -3.24 9.94 -5.24
CA LEU A 166 -3.19 10.29 -6.67
C LEU A 166 -1.83 10.86 -7.09
N ILE A 167 -1.12 11.55 -6.18
CA ILE A 167 0.19 12.15 -6.45
C ILE A 167 1.27 11.07 -6.71
N PRO A 168 1.56 10.12 -5.81
CA PRO A 168 2.52 9.05 -6.08
C PRO A 168 2.09 8.12 -7.22
N ALA A 169 0.79 7.86 -7.40
CA ALA A 169 0.29 7.06 -8.51
C ALA A 169 0.57 7.71 -9.88
N THR A 170 0.31 9.02 -10.01
CA THR A 170 0.62 9.78 -11.23
C THR A 170 2.13 9.90 -11.45
N LEU A 171 2.91 10.14 -10.40
CA LEU A 171 4.37 10.18 -10.48
C LEU A 171 4.96 8.85 -10.96
N CYS A 172 4.40 7.72 -10.51
CA CYS A 172 4.82 6.39 -10.97
C CYS A 172 4.63 6.21 -12.48
N ILE A 173 3.48 6.63 -13.02
CA ILE A 173 3.24 6.63 -14.48
C ILE A 173 4.23 7.54 -15.21
N VAL A 174 4.46 8.75 -14.71
CA VAL A 174 5.43 9.69 -15.31
C VAL A 174 6.83 9.09 -15.36
N VAL A 175 7.26 8.36 -14.32
CA VAL A 175 8.54 7.65 -14.32
C VAL A 175 8.59 6.57 -15.41
N PHE A 176 7.51 5.83 -15.66
CA PHE A 176 7.47 4.85 -16.75
C PHE A 176 7.56 5.49 -18.15
N PHE A 177 7.00 6.69 -18.34
CA PHE A 177 7.19 7.47 -19.56
C PHE A 177 8.63 7.96 -19.72
N ILE A 178 9.23 8.48 -18.64
CA ILE A 178 10.62 8.97 -18.65
C ILE A 178 11.61 7.83 -18.92
N ALA A 179 11.37 6.65 -18.33
CA ALA A 179 12.22 5.47 -18.49
C ALA A 179 11.99 4.70 -19.81
N ASP A 180 11.09 5.16 -20.69
CA ASP A 180 10.71 4.51 -21.95
C ASP A 180 10.36 3.02 -21.79
N ILE A 181 9.60 2.66 -20.75
CA ILE A 181 9.12 1.28 -20.57
C ILE A 181 7.96 1.04 -21.55
N LYS A 182 8.29 0.57 -22.76
CA LYS A 182 7.36 0.40 -23.88
C LYS A 182 6.15 -0.46 -23.52
N GLU A 183 6.31 -1.44 -22.64
CA GLU A 183 5.23 -2.32 -22.18
C GLU A 183 4.12 -1.60 -21.40
N PHE A 184 4.39 -0.44 -20.79
CA PHE A 184 3.37 0.37 -20.09
C PHE A 184 3.02 1.67 -20.81
N THR A 185 3.89 2.13 -21.71
CA THR A 185 3.78 3.42 -22.40
C THR A 185 3.13 3.33 -23.78
N THR A 186 3.24 2.18 -24.48
CA THR A 186 2.83 2.07 -25.90
C THR A 186 1.32 2.17 -26.09
N ARG A 187 0.53 1.42 -25.31
CA ARG A 187 -0.94 1.42 -25.40
C ARG A 187 -1.55 2.21 -24.25
N SER A 188 -2.32 3.26 -24.57
CA SER A 188 -3.01 4.09 -23.57
C SER A 188 -3.97 3.27 -22.68
N THR A 189 -4.59 2.22 -23.23
CA THR A 189 -5.45 1.31 -22.48
C THR A 189 -4.71 0.57 -21.37
N VAL A 190 -3.44 0.20 -21.60
CA VAL A 190 -2.59 -0.47 -20.61
C VAL A 190 -2.13 0.52 -19.55
N THR A 191 -1.69 1.72 -19.95
CA THR A 191 -1.34 2.78 -19.00
C THR A 191 -2.51 3.10 -18.06
N LEU A 192 -3.72 3.25 -18.60
CA LEU A 192 -4.93 3.49 -17.81
C LEU A 192 -5.27 2.30 -16.90
N THR A 193 -5.07 1.08 -17.39
CA THR A 193 -5.29 -0.15 -16.61
C THR A 193 -4.33 -0.23 -15.41
N VAL A 194 -3.04 0.02 -15.61
CA VAL A 194 -2.03 0.06 -14.54
C VAL A 194 -2.35 1.16 -13.52
N TYR A 195 -2.76 2.34 -14.00
CA TYR A 195 -3.21 3.42 -13.12
C TYR A 195 -4.42 3.00 -12.28
N LEU A 196 -5.44 2.40 -12.89
CA LEU A 196 -6.63 1.90 -12.19
C LEU A 196 -6.28 0.81 -11.16
N ILE A 197 -5.35 -0.08 -11.46
CA ILE A 197 -4.87 -1.11 -10.52
C ILE A 197 -4.25 -0.47 -9.28
N MET A 198 -3.42 0.57 -9.45
CA MET A 198 -2.83 1.29 -8.32
C MET A 198 -3.91 1.94 -7.44
N LEU A 199 -4.95 2.52 -8.04
CA LEU A 199 -6.07 3.10 -7.29
C LEU A 199 -6.90 2.04 -6.56
N LEU A 200 -7.19 0.90 -7.20
CA LEU A 200 -7.89 -0.22 -6.58
C LEU A 200 -7.09 -0.84 -5.43
N TYR A 201 -5.77 -0.88 -5.57
CA TYR A 201 -4.88 -1.29 -4.49
C TYR A 201 -4.99 -0.33 -3.29
N ALA A 202 -4.90 0.99 -3.50
CA ALA A 202 -5.10 1.95 -2.41
C ALA A 202 -6.49 1.84 -1.78
N TRP A 203 -7.54 1.62 -2.58
CA TRP A 203 -8.91 1.42 -2.10
C TRP A 203 -9.07 0.21 -1.17
N ALA A 204 -8.31 -0.86 -1.43
CA ALA A 204 -8.32 -2.08 -0.62
C ALA A 204 -7.40 -1.98 0.61
N GLU A 205 -6.24 -1.35 0.45
CA GLU A 205 -5.15 -1.35 1.43
C GLU A 205 -5.32 -0.25 2.50
N LEU A 206 -5.91 0.90 2.17
CA LEU A 206 -6.13 1.98 3.15
C LEU A 206 -7.00 1.53 4.34
N PRO A 207 -8.17 0.86 4.13
CA PRO A 207 -8.94 0.32 5.25
C PRO A 207 -8.18 -0.72 6.08
N PHE A 208 -7.32 -1.54 5.44
CA PHE A 208 -6.45 -2.47 6.16
C PHE A 208 -5.51 -1.74 7.12
N ILE A 209 -4.89 -0.65 6.66
CA ILE A 209 -4.01 0.18 7.48
C ILE A 209 -4.76 0.85 8.62
N TYR A 210 -5.96 1.36 8.38
CA TYR A 210 -6.78 1.97 9.43
C TYR A 210 -7.13 0.96 10.51
N TRP A 211 -7.49 -0.26 10.13
CA TRP A 211 -7.73 -1.35 11.07
C TRP A 211 -6.46 -1.71 11.85
N CYS A 212 -5.34 -1.91 11.16
CA CYS A 212 -4.04 -2.20 11.77
C CYS A 212 -3.55 -1.07 12.68
N SER A 213 -3.94 0.18 12.40
CA SER A 213 -3.58 1.31 13.23
C SER A 213 -3.94 1.00 14.67
N THR A 214 -5.10 0.39 14.96
CA THR A 214 -5.59 0.09 16.32
C THR A 214 -4.63 -0.73 17.17
N MET A 215 -3.74 -1.51 16.53
CA MET A 215 -2.78 -2.38 17.20
C MET A 215 -1.51 -1.65 17.68
N PHE A 216 -1.25 -0.44 17.20
CA PHE A 216 -0.01 0.28 17.47
C PHE A 216 -0.19 1.47 18.43
N LYS A 217 0.82 1.73 19.27
CA LYS A 217 0.86 2.91 20.15
C LYS A 217 1.84 4.00 19.69
N SER A 218 2.78 3.68 18.80
CA SER A 218 3.78 4.62 18.30
C SER A 218 3.67 4.72 16.78
N PRO A 219 3.61 5.95 16.20
CA PRO A 219 3.54 6.14 14.75
C PRO A 219 4.72 5.50 14.01
N THR A 220 5.95 5.74 14.47
CA THR A 220 7.18 5.22 13.84
C THR A 220 7.21 3.70 13.78
N ASN A 221 6.87 3.04 14.89
CA ASN A 221 6.83 1.57 14.95
C ASN A 221 5.70 1.01 14.07
N GLY A 222 4.54 1.68 14.05
CA GLY A 222 3.42 1.30 13.19
C GLY A 222 3.79 1.36 11.72
N ASN A 223 4.34 2.49 11.25
CA ASN A 223 4.78 2.66 9.88
C ASN A 223 5.83 1.61 9.46
N ALA A 224 6.86 1.40 10.28
CA ALA A 224 7.91 0.43 9.99
C ALA A 224 7.37 -1.01 9.92
N THR A 225 6.49 -1.40 10.85
CA THR A 225 5.93 -2.76 10.90
C THR A 225 5.02 -3.03 9.71
N ILE A 226 4.18 -2.07 9.31
CA ILE A 226 3.28 -2.22 8.17
C ILE A 226 4.04 -2.22 6.85
N CYS A 227 5.06 -1.37 6.71
CA CYS A 227 5.93 -1.39 5.54
C CYS A 227 6.59 -2.77 5.37
N VAL A 228 7.19 -3.32 6.44
CA VAL A 228 7.81 -4.66 6.43
C VAL A 228 6.79 -5.76 6.14
N TYR A 229 5.60 -5.70 6.77
CA TYR A 229 4.53 -6.67 6.51
C TYR A 229 4.10 -6.66 5.03
N ASN A 230 3.92 -5.46 4.44
CA ASN A 230 3.52 -5.33 3.04
C ASN A 230 4.61 -5.80 2.07
N PHE A 231 5.89 -5.57 2.40
CA PHE A 231 7.01 -6.11 1.63
C PHE A 231 7.02 -7.64 1.65
N ILE A 232 6.93 -8.24 2.84
CA ILE A 232 6.99 -9.70 3.02
C ILE A 232 5.81 -10.38 2.33
N THR A 233 4.59 -9.89 2.54
CA THR A 233 3.38 -10.49 1.94
C THR A 233 3.37 -10.38 0.41
N GLY A 234 3.81 -9.25 -0.14
CA GLY A 234 3.97 -9.09 -1.59
C GLY A 234 5.06 -10.00 -2.18
N MET A 235 6.20 -10.13 -1.49
CA MET A 235 7.33 -10.94 -1.97
C MET A 235 7.10 -12.44 -1.87
N ILE A 236 6.60 -12.94 -0.73
CA ILE A 236 6.34 -14.37 -0.53
C ILE A 236 5.41 -14.89 -1.62
N GLY A 237 4.34 -14.14 -1.93
CA GLY A 237 3.40 -14.50 -2.98
C GLY A 237 4.07 -14.67 -4.34
N ALA A 238 4.87 -13.70 -4.77
CA ALA A 238 5.46 -13.73 -6.10
C ALA A 238 6.62 -14.73 -6.22
N VAL A 239 7.44 -14.89 -5.16
CA VAL A 239 8.53 -15.87 -5.12
C VAL A 239 7.97 -17.30 -5.06
N ALA A 240 7.03 -17.59 -4.17
CA ALA A 240 6.48 -18.93 -4.00
C ALA A 240 5.82 -19.43 -5.29
N VAL A 241 5.03 -18.59 -5.95
CA VAL A 241 4.38 -18.97 -7.23
C VAL A 241 5.40 -19.17 -8.34
N SER A 242 6.43 -18.32 -8.43
CA SER A 242 7.49 -18.47 -9.44
C SER A 242 8.30 -19.76 -9.24
N ILE A 243 8.53 -20.19 -8.00
CA ILE A 243 9.22 -21.45 -7.69
C ILE A 243 8.34 -22.64 -8.08
N VAL A 244 7.05 -22.62 -7.72
CA VAL A 244 6.12 -23.70 -8.04
C VAL A 244 5.90 -23.84 -9.55
N GLU A 245 5.84 -22.73 -10.29
CA GLU A 245 5.72 -22.76 -11.76
C GLU A 245 6.92 -23.47 -12.41
N LYS A 246 8.13 -23.31 -11.85
CA LYS A 246 9.34 -23.97 -12.35
C LYS A 246 9.50 -25.41 -11.85
N ALA A 247 9.02 -25.72 -10.65
CA ALA A 247 9.22 -27.00 -10.01
C ALA A 247 8.14 -28.04 -10.32
N SER A 248 6.90 -27.60 -10.57
CA SER A 248 5.74 -28.47 -10.75
C SER A 248 5.03 -28.19 -12.07
N SER A 249 3.78 -27.70 -12.04
CA SER A 249 2.97 -27.43 -13.23
C SER A 249 2.42 -25.99 -13.22
N LYS A 250 2.21 -25.42 -14.40
CA LYS A 250 1.60 -24.08 -14.55
C LYS A 250 0.22 -23.99 -13.87
N ASP A 251 -0.54 -25.08 -13.84
CA ASP A 251 -1.87 -25.08 -13.23
C ASP A 251 -1.80 -25.09 -11.70
N THR A 252 -0.87 -25.85 -11.09
CA THR A 252 -0.65 -25.81 -9.62
C THR A 252 -0.17 -24.43 -9.16
N ALA A 253 0.72 -23.80 -9.93
CA ALA A 253 1.17 -22.44 -9.68
C ALA A 253 0.00 -21.43 -9.75
N ASN A 254 -0.91 -21.58 -10.71
CA ASN A 254 -2.10 -20.74 -10.83
C ASN A 254 -3.07 -20.93 -9.64
N THR A 255 -3.28 -22.17 -9.17
CA THR A 255 -4.10 -22.41 -7.97
C THR A 255 -3.50 -21.77 -6.73
N LEU A 256 -2.18 -21.92 -6.52
CA LEU A 256 -1.48 -21.27 -5.41
C LEU A 256 -1.57 -19.74 -5.51
N SER A 257 -1.43 -19.20 -6.72
CA SER A 257 -1.59 -17.78 -7.00
C SER A 257 -2.98 -17.27 -6.61
N ILE A 258 -4.05 -17.98 -6.97
CA ILE A 258 -5.42 -17.61 -6.57
C ILE A 258 -5.59 -17.60 -5.03
N ILE A 259 -5.03 -18.60 -4.34
CA ILE A 259 -5.09 -18.67 -2.87
C ILE A 259 -4.34 -17.50 -2.22
N LEU A 260 -3.12 -17.21 -2.66
CA LEU A 260 -2.32 -16.10 -2.11
C LEU A 260 -2.92 -14.74 -2.48
N SER A 261 -3.56 -14.64 -3.64
CA SER A 261 -4.29 -13.48 -4.14
C SER A 261 -5.53 -13.16 -3.29
N LEU A 262 -6.19 -14.20 -2.77
CA LEU A 262 -7.30 -14.07 -1.82
C LEU A 262 -6.85 -13.67 -0.41
N LEU A 263 -5.64 -14.07 0.02
CA LEU A 263 -5.14 -13.81 1.37
C LEU A 263 -4.44 -12.46 1.51
N PHE A 264 -3.69 -12.03 0.48
CA PHE A 264 -2.80 -10.88 0.56
C PHE A 264 -3.07 -9.86 -0.57
N PRO A 265 -3.63 -8.67 -0.26
CA PRO A 265 -3.91 -7.65 -1.29
C PRO A 265 -2.64 -7.08 -1.93
N THR A 266 -1.52 -7.03 -1.21
CA THR A 266 -0.21 -6.58 -1.70
C THR A 266 0.36 -7.50 -2.79
N TYR A 267 0.08 -8.81 -2.71
CA TYR A 267 0.48 -9.76 -3.75
C TYR A 267 -0.30 -9.52 -5.05
N ASN A 268 -1.59 -9.13 -4.97
CA ASN A 268 -2.39 -8.80 -6.15
C ASN A 268 -1.77 -7.68 -6.97
N LEU A 269 -1.25 -6.65 -6.31
CA LEU A 269 -0.54 -5.55 -6.98
C LEU A 269 0.64 -6.08 -7.82
N SER A 270 1.54 -6.85 -7.21
CA SER A 270 2.68 -7.45 -7.91
C SER A 270 2.25 -8.23 -9.14
N LEU A 271 1.24 -9.07 -8.96
CA LEU A 271 0.81 -9.99 -9.99
C LEU A 271 0.11 -9.25 -11.13
N CYS A 272 -0.68 -8.22 -10.83
CA CYS A 272 -1.26 -7.34 -11.84
C CYS A 272 -0.17 -6.65 -12.68
N PHE A 273 0.88 -6.12 -12.05
CA PHE A 273 2.01 -5.50 -12.77
C PHE A 273 2.75 -6.51 -13.63
N SER A 274 3.09 -7.69 -13.09
CA SER A 274 3.78 -8.73 -13.86
C SER A 274 2.93 -9.26 -15.01
N LYS A 275 1.62 -9.49 -14.79
CA LYS A 275 0.71 -9.90 -15.86
C LYS A 275 0.58 -8.82 -16.93
N ALA A 276 0.50 -7.53 -16.54
CA ALA A 276 0.34 -6.43 -17.49
C ALA A 276 1.57 -6.28 -18.39
N TYR A 277 2.76 -6.39 -17.78
CA TYR A 277 4.02 -6.40 -18.51
C TYR A 277 4.10 -7.57 -19.51
N THR A 278 3.89 -8.81 -19.04
CA THR A 278 3.98 -9.99 -19.90
C THR A 278 2.91 -9.97 -20.99
N ASN A 279 1.70 -9.50 -20.70
CA ASN A 279 0.61 -9.39 -21.68
C ASN A 279 0.94 -8.38 -22.80
N GLU A 280 1.50 -7.22 -22.47
CA GLU A 280 1.88 -6.25 -23.51
C GLU A 280 3.10 -6.73 -24.30
N HIS A 281 4.09 -7.32 -23.63
CA HIS A 281 5.28 -7.80 -24.29
C HIS A 281 4.95 -8.89 -25.33
N THR A 282 4.10 -9.85 -24.94
CA THR A 282 3.60 -10.91 -25.84
C THR A 282 2.75 -10.35 -26.97
N HIS A 283 1.88 -9.38 -26.69
CA HIS A 283 1.10 -8.68 -27.73
C HIS A 283 2.02 -7.96 -28.75
N ALA A 284 3.06 -7.26 -28.29
CA ALA A 284 4.02 -6.58 -29.16
C ALA A 284 4.82 -7.57 -30.02
N ALA A 285 5.22 -8.72 -29.46
CA ALA A 285 5.88 -9.79 -30.21
C ALA A 285 4.97 -10.41 -31.28
N CYS A 286 3.69 -10.62 -30.95
CA CYS A 286 2.71 -11.20 -31.87
C CYS A 286 2.31 -10.25 -33.01
N LYS A 287 2.51 -8.94 -32.87
CA LYS A 287 2.19 -7.94 -33.92
C LYS A 287 2.99 -8.12 -35.21
N ILE A 288 4.16 -8.77 -35.13
CA ILE A 288 5.02 -9.05 -36.30
C ILE A 288 4.43 -10.19 -37.15
N ILE A 289 3.59 -11.03 -36.56
CA ILE A 289 2.99 -12.19 -37.24
C ILE A 289 1.71 -11.77 -37.97
N ASP A 290 1.65 -12.07 -39.27
CA ASP A 290 0.43 -11.87 -40.05
C ASP A 290 -0.55 -13.04 -39.84
N CYS A 291 -1.54 -12.83 -38.98
CA CYS A 291 -2.59 -13.81 -38.70
C CYS A 291 -3.64 -13.94 -39.82
N SER A 292 -3.56 -13.15 -40.90
CA SER A 292 -4.45 -13.31 -42.07
C SER A 292 -4.11 -14.56 -42.90
N ILE A 293 -2.86 -15.05 -42.79
CA ILE A 293 -2.40 -16.21 -43.51
C ILE A 293 -2.76 -17.48 -42.73
N ASP A 294 -3.62 -18.32 -43.31
CA ASP A 294 -4.13 -19.54 -42.67
C ASP A 294 -3.03 -20.51 -42.22
N GLU A 295 -1.95 -20.65 -42.99
CA GLU A 295 -0.81 -21.50 -42.63
C GLU A 295 -0.05 -20.96 -41.41
N ILE A 296 0.13 -19.64 -41.34
CA ILE A 296 0.73 -18.99 -40.16
C ILE A 296 -0.19 -19.15 -38.96
N ARG A 297 -1.51 -19.00 -39.13
CA ARG A 297 -2.50 -19.19 -38.05
C ARG A 297 -2.45 -20.60 -37.46
N LYS A 298 -2.20 -21.63 -38.26
CA LYS A 298 -2.05 -23.02 -37.79
C LYS A 298 -0.75 -23.25 -37.00
N ILE A 299 0.34 -22.59 -37.39
CA ILE A 299 1.67 -22.74 -36.77
C ILE A 299 1.78 -21.89 -35.50
N ALA A 300 1.37 -20.63 -35.57
CA ALA A 300 1.50 -19.64 -34.50
C ALA A 300 0.21 -19.48 -33.69
N LYS A 301 -0.32 -20.60 -33.18
CA LYS A 301 -1.55 -20.61 -32.35
C LYS A 301 -1.46 -19.71 -31.11
N GLU A 302 -0.26 -19.56 -30.55
CA GLU A 302 0.01 -18.71 -29.39
C GLU A 302 -0.32 -17.22 -29.62
N CYS A 303 -0.29 -16.78 -30.88
CA CYS A 303 -0.63 -15.43 -31.30
C CYS A 303 -1.98 -15.36 -32.04
N CYS A 304 -2.20 -16.28 -32.98
CA CYS A 304 -3.33 -16.23 -33.92
C CYS A 304 -4.48 -17.19 -33.57
N GLY A 305 -4.35 -17.98 -32.50
CA GLY A 305 -5.35 -18.96 -32.07
C GLY A 305 -6.60 -18.33 -31.47
N ASN A 306 -7.46 -19.19 -30.91
CA ASN A 306 -8.66 -18.75 -30.18
C ASN A 306 -8.30 -18.17 -28.80
N SER A 307 -9.27 -17.62 -28.06
CA SER A 307 -9.06 -16.99 -26.74
C SER A 307 -8.29 -17.85 -25.73
N ASP A 308 -8.43 -19.18 -25.80
CA ASP A 308 -7.78 -20.12 -24.89
C ASP A 308 -6.37 -20.54 -25.36
N GLU A 309 -6.11 -20.43 -26.67
CA GLU A 309 -4.80 -20.75 -27.26
C GLU A 309 -3.86 -19.54 -27.24
N ARG A 310 -4.40 -18.31 -27.23
CA ARG A 310 -3.61 -17.09 -27.18
C ARG A 310 -2.93 -16.90 -25.83
N LEU A 311 -1.66 -16.50 -25.87
CA LEU A 311 -0.90 -16.19 -24.67
C LEU A 311 -1.20 -14.79 -24.10
N TYR A 312 -1.85 -13.92 -24.89
CA TYR A 312 -2.22 -12.57 -24.51
C TYR A 312 -3.73 -12.35 -24.62
N VAL A 313 -4.23 -11.33 -23.91
CA VAL A 313 -5.62 -10.90 -23.91
C VAL A 313 -5.68 -9.40 -24.23
N ASP A 314 -6.62 -9.00 -25.08
CA ASP A 314 -6.83 -7.59 -25.44
C ASP A 314 -7.41 -6.78 -24.28
N ASN A 315 -8.46 -7.29 -23.62
CA ASN A 315 -9.11 -6.67 -22.47
C ASN A 315 -8.70 -7.33 -21.15
N MET A 316 -7.64 -6.80 -20.55
CA MET A 316 -7.03 -7.39 -19.34
C MET A 316 -7.92 -7.33 -18.09
N LEU A 317 -8.78 -6.31 -17.98
CA LEU A 317 -9.64 -6.05 -16.82
C LEU A 317 -10.81 -7.05 -16.68
N ILE A 318 -11.42 -7.45 -17.81
CA ILE A 318 -12.66 -8.23 -17.82
C ILE A 318 -12.40 -9.73 -17.93
N SER A 319 -11.29 -10.11 -18.57
CA SER A 319 -10.97 -11.53 -18.76
C SER A 319 -10.70 -12.23 -17.43
N THR A 320 -11.27 -13.42 -17.28
CA THR A 320 -11.03 -14.36 -16.16
C THR A 320 -10.00 -15.42 -16.51
N GLY A 321 -9.44 -15.38 -17.72
CA GLY A 321 -8.43 -16.33 -18.18
C GLY A 321 -7.10 -16.23 -17.43
N LYS A 322 -6.12 -17.08 -17.79
CA LYS A 322 -4.80 -17.14 -17.12
C LYS A 322 -4.11 -15.77 -17.03
N MET A 323 -4.21 -14.94 -18.06
CA MET A 323 -3.66 -13.58 -18.13
C MET A 323 -4.64 -12.47 -17.72
N GLY A 324 -5.88 -12.83 -17.40
CA GLY A 324 -6.91 -11.92 -16.93
C GLY A 324 -6.66 -11.44 -15.48
N MET A 325 -7.20 -10.27 -15.15
CA MET A 325 -7.12 -9.65 -13.82
C MET A 325 -8.47 -9.53 -13.12
N ALA A 326 -9.57 -9.95 -13.76
CA ALA A 326 -10.92 -9.78 -13.20
C ALA A 326 -11.04 -10.36 -11.78
N LEU A 327 -10.49 -11.56 -11.55
CA LEU A 327 -10.53 -12.22 -10.24
C LEU A 327 -9.77 -11.43 -9.15
N MET A 328 -8.63 -10.83 -9.50
CA MET A 328 -7.84 -10.01 -8.57
C MET A 328 -8.58 -8.75 -8.17
N ILE A 329 -9.26 -8.12 -9.13
CA ILE A 329 -10.08 -6.94 -8.88
C ILE A 329 -11.22 -7.29 -7.91
N VAL A 330 -11.90 -8.41 -8.14
CA VAL A 330 -12.94 -8.91 -7.23
C VAL A 330 -12.38 -9.15 -5.84
N PHE A 331 -11.20 -9.76 -5.71
CA PHE A 331 -10.57 -9.96 -4.42
C PHE A 331 -10.18 -8.63 -3.76
N LEU A 332 -9.60 -7.66 -4.47
CA LEU A 332 -9.29 -6.34 -3.89
C LEU A 332 -10.55 -5.62 -3.36
N LEU A 333 -11.66 -5.70 -4.10
CA LEU A 333 -12.94 -5.15 -3.64
C LEU A 333 -13.48 -5.90 -2.40
N LEU A 334 -13.36 -7.23 -2.37
CA LEU A 334 -13.73 -8.05 -1.22
C LEU A 334 -12.91 -7.69 0.03
N HIS A 335 -11.59 -7.52 -0.11
CA HIS A 335 -10.70 -7.07 0.97
C HIS A 335 -11.17 -5.73 1.54
N SER A 336 -11.50 -4.76 0.68
CA SER A 336 -12.00 -3.45 1.12
C SER A 336 -13.25 -3.60 1.99
N ILE A 337 -14.23 -4.41 1.57
CA ILE A 337 -15.46 -4.65 2.34
C ILE A 337 -15.15 -5.29 3.70
N ILE A 338 -14.27 -6.30 3.73
CA ILE A 338 -13.88 -7.00 4.97
C ILE A 338 -13.23 -6.03 5.95
N PHE A 339 -12.31 -5.18 5.50
CA PHE A 339 -11.60 -4.24 6.37
C PHE A 339 -12.47 -3.08 6.81
N TRP A 340 -13.38 -2.58 5.97
CA TRP A 340 -14.39 -1.60 6.40
C TRP A 340 -15.32 -2.17 7.48
N LEU A 341 -15.73 -3.43 7.35
CA LEU A 341 -16.49 -4.11 8.40
C LEU A 341 -15.66 -4.28 9.68
N ALA A 342 -14.37 -4.61 9.56
CA ALA A 342 -13.46 -4.70 10.71
C ALA A 342 -13.36 -3.36 11.46
N ILE A 343 -13.17 -2.24 10.76
CA ILE A 343 -13.17 -0.89 11.36
C ILE A 343 -14.52 -0.61 12.04
N ALA A 344 -15.64 -0.87 11.36
CA ALA A 344 -16.96 -0.65 11.92
C ALA A 344 -17.17 -1.45 13.22
N THR A 345 -16.71 -2.70 13.27
CA THR A 345 -16.81 -3.53 14.49
C THR A 345 -15.92 -3.02 15.63
N CYS A 346 -14.72 -2.50 15.31
CA CYS A 346 -13.84 -1.86 16.29
C CYS A 346 -14.45 -0.58 16.86
N GLU A 347 -15.11 0.23 16.03
CA GLU A 347 -15.71 1.52 16.44
C GLU A 347 -17.02 1.36 17.20
N ILE A 348 -17.83 0.34 16.88
CA ILE A 348 -19.12 0.09 17.56
C ILE A 348 -18.92 -0.48 18.98
N ASN A 349 -17.68 -0.60 19.49
CA ASN A 349 -17.37 -1.33 20.72
C ASN A 349 -18.05 -2.72 20.72
N PHE A 350 -18.06 -3.42 19.58
CA PHE A 350 -18.68 -4.74 19.45
C PHE A 350 -18.10 -5.74 20.48
N ILE A 351 -16.82 -5.57 20.82
CA ILE A 351 -16.15 -6.30 21.92
C ILE A 351 -16.80 -6.00 23.28
N GLY A 352 -17.16 -4.74 23.55
CA GLY A 352 -17.89 -4.33 24.76
C GLY A 352 -19.32 -4.85 24.78
N ILE A 353 -20.00 -4.91 23.62
CA ILE A 353 -21.34 -5.50 23.47
C ILE A 353 -21.30 -7.02 23.66
N ILE A 354 -20.35 -7.72 23.04
CA ILE A 354 -20.16 -9.18 23.22
C ILE A 354 -19.80 -9.49 24.67
N LYS A 355 -18.87 -8.73 25.29
CA LYS A 355 -18.56 -8.91 26.71
C LYS A 355 -19.79 -8.66 27.57
N ARG A 356 -20.61 -7.65 27.29
CA ARG A 356 -21.89 -7.43 27.99
C ARG A 356 -22.86 -8.60 27.81
N LEU A 357 -22.99 -9.15 26.60
CA LEU A 357 -23.84 -10.31 26.31
C LEU A 357 -23.34 -11.60 26.98
N LEU A 358 -22.02 -11.84 26.98
CA LEU A 358 -21.39 -13.02 27.60
C LEU A 358 -21.34 -12.91 29.13
N LEU A 359 -21.00 -11.75 29.70
CA LEU A 359 -21.07 -11.51 31.14
C LEU A 359 -22.50 -11.58 31.67
N ASN A 360 -23.49 -11.19 30.87
CA ASN A 360 -24.91 -11.41 31.22
C ASN A 360 -25.30 -12.90 31.22
N ARG A 361 -24.54 -13.77 30.54
CA ARG A 361 -24.84 -15.22 30.48
C ARG A 361 -24.23 -15.98 31.66
N ASP A 362 -23.03 -15.62 32.11
CA ASP A 362 -22.33 -16.33 33.20
C ASP A 362 -22.42 -15.66 34.58
N GLY A 363 -23.13 -14.53 34.70
CA GLY A 363 -23.15 -13.72 35.94
C GLY A 363 -24.40 -13.82 36.84
N LYS A 364 -25.48 -14.50 36.44
CA LYS A 364 -26.75 -14.40 37.19
C LYS A 364 -26.91 -15.29 38.43
N ILE A 365 -25.99 -16.22 38.73
CA ILE A 365 -26.24 -17.22 39.80
C ILE A 365 -25.33 -17.06 41.05
N SER A 366 -24.24 -16.30 41.03
CA SER A 366 -23.36 -16.17 42.22
C SER A 366 -23.12 -14.75 42.75
N VAL A 367 -23.58 -13.70 42.05
CA VAL A 367 -23.27 -12.31 42.43
C VAL A 367 -24.26 -11.73 43.45
N SER A 368 -25.53 -12.16 43.45
CA SER A 368 -26.56 -11.62 44.38
C SER A 368 -26.20 -11.82 45.86
N ASN A 369 -25.55 -12.94 46.22
CA ASN A 369 -25.18 -13.20 47.62
C ASN A 369 -23.85 -12.53 48.02
N LYS A 370 -22.98 -12.18 47.06
CA LYS A 370 -21.73 -11.45 47.34
C LYS A 370 -21.97 -9.95 47.46
N ILE A 371 -22.92 -9.39 46.70
CA ILE A 371 -23.30 -7.97 46.80
C ILE A 371 -23.94 -7.67 48.16
N ALA A 372 -24.90 -8.50 48.61
CA ALA A 372 -25.56 -8.29 49.89
C ALA A 372 -24.58 -8.32 51.07
N ASN A 373 -23.63 -9.26 51.08
CA ASN A 373 -22.65 -9.36 52.17
C ASN A 373 -21.54 -8.28 52.10
N MET A 374 -21.26 -7.72 50.92
CA MET A 374 -20.24 -6.68 50.76
C MET A 374 -20.79 -5.27 50.99
N GLU A 375 -22.06 -5.01 50.68
CA GLU A 375 -22.76 -3.76 51.06
C GLU A 375 -22.89 -3.63 52.58
N ILE A 376 -23.06 -4.74 53.31
CA ILE A 376 -23.08 -4.73 54.78
C ILE A 376 -21.69 -4.46 55.38
N PHE A 377 -20.59 -4.88 54.74
CA PHE A 377 -19.25 -4.68 55.29
C PHE A 377 -18.67 -3.28 54.99
N GLN A 378 -19.04 -2.66 53.86
CA GLN A 378 -18.55 -1.32 53.50
C GLN A 378 -19.26 -0.20 54.28
N THR A 379 -20.53 -0.39 54.66
CA THR A 379 -21.32 0.62 55.40
C THR A 379 -20.78 0.92 56.80
N CYS A 380 -19.94 0.07 57.39
CA CYS A 380 -19.40 0.31 58.73
C CYS A 380 -18.28 1.37 58.81
N ASN A 381 -17.68 1.77 57.69
CA ASN A 381 -16.52 2.69 57.66
C ASN A 381 -16.73 3.92 56.74
N GLU A 382 -17.94 4.17 56.24
CA GLU A 382 -18.22 5.33 55.39
C GLU A 382 -18.66 6.54 56.24
N ASP A 383 -18.22 7.73 55.84
CA ASP A 383 -18.61 8.97 56.50
C ASP A 383 -20.12 9.26 56.32
N MET A 384 -20.72 9.91 57.32
CA MET A 384 -22.16 10.16 57.36
C MET A 384 -22.65 11.02 56.18
N ASP A 385 -21.83 11.97 55.73
CA ASP A 385 -22.12 12.82 54.57
C ASP A 385 -22.14 12.01 53.26
N VAL A 386 -21.24 11.04 53.09
CA VAL A 386 -21.21 10.13 51.94
C VAL A 386 -22.48 9.27 51.87
N MET A 387 -22.96 8.79 53.03
CA MET A 387 -24.21 8.03 53.11
C MET A 387 -25.41 8.91 52.71
N MET A 388 -25.51 10.12 53.25
CA MET A 388 -26.58 11.07 52.94
C MET A 388 -26.60 11.44 51.44
N GLU A 389 -25.43 11.68 50.85
CA GLU A 389 -25.29 12.00 49.43
C GLU A 389 -25.73 10.82 48.55
N ARG A 390 -25.38 9.58 48.93
CA ARG A 390 -25.82 8.37 48.23
C ARG A 390 -27.34 8.22 48.28
N GLU A 391 -27.96 8.44 49.44
CA GLU A 391 -29.43 8.40 49.58
C GLU A 391 -30.10 9.49 48.72
N LYS A 392 -29.57 10.71 48.74
CA LYS A 392 -30.05 11.83 47.93
C LYS A 392 -30.02 11.51 46.43
N ILE A 393 -28.93 10.95 45.92
CA ILE A 393 -28.77 10.58 44.50
C ILE A 393 -29.70 9.43 44.09
N ARG A 394 -30.00 8.52 45.03
CA ARG A 394 -30.92 7.41 44.79
C ARG A 394 -32.35 7.89 44.54
N GLU A 395 -32.77 8.95 45.24
CA GLU A 395 -34.10 9.56 45.07
C GLU A 395 -34.16 10.56 43.90
N MET A 396 -33.02 11.13 43.51
CA MET A 396 -32.91 12.12 42.45
C MET A 396 -33.32 11.57 41.07
N LYS A 397 -34.04 12.34 40.26
CA LYS A 397 -34.26 12.02 38.84
C LYS A 397 -33.04 12.40 38.01
N ASN A 398 -32.86 11.74 36.87
CA ASN A 398 -31.68 11.93 36.02
C ASN A 398 -31.46 13.39 35.54
N ASN A 399 -32.49 14.24 35.55
CA ASN A 399 -32.46 15.62 35.05
C ASN A 399 -32.44 16.69 36.16
N ASP A 400 -32.50 16.29 37.42
CA ASP A 400 -32.62 17.24 38.55
C ASP A 400 -31.32 18.03 38.76
N ALA A 401 -30.18 17.42 38.40
CA ALA A 401 -28.85 18.01 38.45
C ALA A 401 -28.19 18.05 37.06
N SER A 402 -27.10 18.81 36.93
CA SER A 402 -26.34 18.90 35.68
C SER A 402 -25.54 17.63 35.42
N VAL A 403 -24.93 17.07 36.46
CA VAL A 403 -24.20 15.80 36.44
C VAL A 403 -24.71 14.93 37.60
N ILE A 404 -25.00 13.67 37.31
CA ILE A 404 -25.39 12.68 38.32
C ILE A 404 -24.59 11.41 38.07
N VAL A 405 -23.86 10.96 39.09
CA VAL A 405 -23.03 9.76 39.03
C VAL A 405 -23.53 8.75 40.06
N ARG A 406 -23.83 7.53 39.61
CA ARG A 406 -24.39 6.46 40.43
C ARG A 406 -23.48 5.25 40.44
N ASN A 407 -22.96 4.90 41.61
CA ASN A 407 -22.16 3.70 41.86
C ASN A 407 -21.08 3.46 40.78
N LEU A 408 -20.45 4.53 40.30
CA LEU A 408 -19.54 4.45 39.17
C LEU A 408 -18.27 3.72 39.60
N GLU A 409 -17.89 2.70 38.84
CA GLU A 409 -16.81 1.78 39.20
C GLU A 409 -15.89 1.47 38.02
N LYS A 410 -14.57 1.42 38.27
CA LYS A 410 -13.57 1.10 37.24
C LYS A 410 -12.44 0.24 37.77
N TRP A 411 -12.26 -0.92 37.15
CA TRP A 411 -11.16 -1.84 37.41
C TRP A 411 -10.13 -1.83 36.29
N PHE A 412 -8.85 -1.80 36.65
CA PHE A 412 -7.72 -2.09 35.77
C PHE A 412 -7.01 -3.34 36.27
N GLY A 413 -7.34 -4.49 35.67
CA GLY A 413 -6.88 -5.78 36.18
C GLY A 413 -7.39 -6.00 37.60
N ASN A 414 -6.47 -6.07 38.57
CA ASN A 414 -6.81 -6.27 39.98
C ASN A 414 -6.92 -4.96 40.79
N VAL A 415 -6.70 -3.80 40.16
CA VAL A 415 -6.74 -2.50 40.83
C VAL A 415 -8.12 -1.86 40.62
N ASN A 416 -8.83 -1.61 41.72
CA ASN A 416 -10.06 -0.81 41.70
C ASN A 416 -9.70 0.68 41.71
N ALA A 417 -9.64 1.30 40.54
CA ALA A 417 -9.23 2.70 40.40
C ALA A 417 -10.33 3.69 40.81
N VAL A 418 -11.60 3.29 40.69
CA VAL A 418 -12.76 4.07 41.13
C VAL A 418 -13.75 3.09 41.74
N ASN A 419 -14.04 3.22 43.04
CA ASN A 419 -14.86 2.28 43.79
C ASN A 419 -16.24 2.87 44.10
N LYS A 420 -17.25 2.52 43.30
CA LYS A 420 -18.68 2.84 43.51
C LYS A 420 -18.95 4.30 43.94
N ILE A 421 -18.36 5.26 43.25
CA ILE A 421 -18.53 6.68 43.62
C ILE A 421 -19.95 7.17 43.31
N ASN A 422 -20.47 8.04 44.17
CA ASN A 422 -21.77 8.67 44.04
C ASN A 422 -21.62 10.17 44.32
N PHE A 423 -21.95 11.02 43.36
CA PHE A 423 -22.04 12.47 43.58
C PHE A 423 -23.01 13.08 42.55
N HIS A 424 -23.59 14.23 42.88
CA HIS A 424 -24.30 15.09 41.92
C HIS A 424 -23.68 16.49 41.87
N VAL A 425 -23.88 17.20 40.76
CA VAL A 425 -23.47 18.60 40.59
C VAL A 425 -24.68 19.43 40.17
N ALA A 426 -25.08 20.38 40.99
CA ALA A 426 -26.22 21.25 40.70
C ALA A 426 -25.92 22.18 39.50
N LYS A 427 -26.96 22.74 38.89
CA LYS A 427 -26.80 23.65 37.76
C LYS A 427 -26.14 24.96 38.23
N GLY A 428 -25.06 25.37 37.57
CA GLY A 428 -24.31 26.58 37.92
C GLY A 428 -23.38 26.42 39.13
N GLU A 429 -23.26 25.21 39.68
CA GLU A 429 -22.32 24.90 40.75
C GLU A 429 -20.92 24.64 40.19
N CYS A 430 -19.89 25.13 40.89
CA CYS A 430 -18.51 24.77 40.62
C CYS A 430 -18.11 23.62 41.55
N PHE A 431 -17.94 22.43 40.99
CA PHE A 431 -17.57 21.22 41.74
C PHE A 431 -16.11 20.83 41.42
N GLY A 432 -15.33 20.53 42.47
CA GLY A 432 -13.94 20.12 42.35
C GLY A 432 -13.69 18.77 43.01
N LEU A 433 -13.04 17.85 42.28
CA LEU A 433 -12.62 16.55 42.83
C LEU A 433 -11.17 16.65 43.32
N LEU A 434 -10.98 16.68 44.64
CA LEU A 434 -9.67 16.75 45.29
C LEU A 434 -9.20 15.36 45.71
N GLY A 435 -7.90 15.10 45.60
CA GLY A 435 -7.30 13.83 46.01
C GLY A 435 -5.86 13.69 45.54
N VAL A 436 -5.11 12.75 46.13
CA VAL A 436 -3.72 12.46 45.73
C VAL A 436 -3.63 11.89 44.31
N ASN A 437 -2.44 11.89 43.71
CA ASN A 437 -2.22 11.20 42.43
C ASN A 437 -2.53 9.71 42.60
N GLY A 438 -3.31 9.15 41.67
CA GLY A 438 -3.81 7.77 41.78
C GLY A 438 -5.15 7.60 42.49
N ALA A 439 -5.74 8.66 43.07
CA ALA A 439 -7.06 8.61 43.72
C ALA A 439 -8.26 8.39 42.75
N GLY A 440 -8.01 8.10 41.48
CA GLY A 440 -9.08 7.89 40.47
C GLY A 440 -9.61 9.15 39.80
N LYS A 441 -9.10 10.36 40.10
CA LYS A 441 -9.62 11.63 39.55
C LYS A 441 -9.73 11.64 38.02
N THR A 442 -8.60 11.45 37.33
CA THR A 442 -8.54 11.41 35.87
C THR A 442 -9.41 10.28 35.31
N THR A 443 -9.42 9.12 35.98
CA THR A 443 -10.24 7.97 35.59
C THR A 443 -11.74 8.27 35.69
N THR A 444 -12.19 9.01 36.71
CA THR A 444 -13.56 9.49 36.84
C THR A 444 -13.93 10.40 35.68
N PHE A 445 -13.08 11.39 35.36
CA PHE A 445 -13.33 12.27 34.21
C PHE A 445 -13.36 11.50 32.88
N GLN A 446 -12.46 10.53 32.68
CA GLN A 446 -12.46 9.68 31.48
C GLN A 446 -13.73 8.86 31.33
N MET A 447 -14.37 8.44 32.44
CA MET A 447 -15.68 7.79 32.39
C MET A 447 -16.81 8.78 32.09
N LEU A 448 -16.74 9.99 32.66
CA LEU A 448 -17.73 11.04 32.40
C LEU A 448 -17.68 11.57 30.96
N THR A 449 -16.50 11.60 30.35
CA THR A 449 -16.34 11.98 28.95
C THR A 449 -16.52 10.80 27.99
N GLY A 450 -16.75 9.59 28.49
CA GLY A 450 -16.88 8.39 27.65
C GLY A 450 -15.57 7.93 26.98
N GLU A 451 -14.41 8.45 27.39
CA GLU A 451 -13.10 7.94 26.94
C GLU A 451 -12.87 6.50 27.46
N SER A 452 -13.37 6.21 28.67
CA SER A 452 -13.33 4.89 29.27
C SER A 452 -14.73 4.40 29.60
N GLU A 453 -15.08 3.18 29.21
CA GLU A 453 -16.32 2.56 29.67
C GLU A 453 -16.24 2.28 31.18
N SER A 454 -17.31 2.56 31.93
CA SER A 454 -17.38 2.15 33.34
C SER A 454 -17.63 0.64 33.46
N CYS A 455 -17.03 0.00 34.47
CA CYS A 455 -17.23 -1.42 34.74
C CYS A 455 -18.59 -1.67 35.41
N ALA A 456 -19.04 -0.72 36.23
CA ALA A 456 -20.38 -0.68 36.81
C ALA A 456 -20.79 0.78 37.05
N GLY A 457 -22.09 0.97 37.29
CA GLY A 457 -22.66 2.28 37.54
C GLY A 457 -22.91 3.10 36.28
N ASP A 458 -23.73 4.13 36.45
CA ASP A 458 -24.23 5.00 35.40
C ASP A 458 -23.86 6.46 35.69
N ALA A 459 -23.62 7.23 34.64
CA ALA A 459 -23.40 8.66 34.71
C ALA A 459 -24.32 9.39 33.74
N TYR A 460 -24.98 10.43 34.23
CA TYR A 460 -25.96 11.23 33.49
C TYR A 460 -25.52 12.68 33.43
N ILE A 461 -25.64 13.28 32.24
CA ILE A 461 -25.34 14.69 31.99
C ILE A 461 -26.59 15.31 31.37
N TYR A 462 -27.16 16.31 32.05
CA TYR A 462 -28.45 16.92 31.68
C TYR A 462 -29.57 15.89 31.41
N GLY A 463 -29.58 14.78 32.14
CA GLY A 463 -30.55 13.69 31.95
C GLY A 463 -30.12 12.55 31.04
N PHE A 464 -29.11 12.76 30.22
CA PHE A 464 -28.68 11.79 29.22
C PHE A 464 -27.58 10.89 29.78
N ASN A 465 -27.77 9.57 29.68
CA ASN A 465 -26.74 8.61 30.12
C ASN A 465 -25.55 8.64 29.13
N ILE A 466 -24.33 8.80 29.65
CA ILE A 466 -23.09 8.86 28.87
C ILE A 466 -22.80 7.56 28.12
N GLN A 467 -23.30 6.40 28.56
CA GLN A 467 -23.08 5.14 27.87
C GLN A 467 -24.03 4.91 26.69
N THR A 468 -25.32 5.24 26.85
CA THR A 468 -26.36 4.93 25.88
C THR A 468 -26.73 6.12 25.00
N GLU A 469 -26.76 7.32 25.58
CA GLU A 469 -27.16 8.58 24.94
C GLU A 469 -26.00 9.57 24.87
N TRP A 470 -24.77 9.07 24.70
CA TRP A 470 -23.52 9.85 24.67
C TRP A 470 -23.59 11.09 23.77
N ARG A 471 -24.26 10.99 22.61
CA ARG A 471 -24.40 12.11 21.67
C ARG A 471 -25.10 13.32 22.30
N LYS A 472 -26.26 13.10 22.92
CA LYS A 472 -27.03 14.18 23.54
C LYS A 472 -26.33 14.73 24.78
N ALA A 473 -25.58 13.87 25.48
CA ALA A 473 -24.73 14.30 26.58
C ALA A 473 -23.61 15.24 26.09
N TYR A 474 -22.92 14.90 24.99
CA TYR A 474 -21.77 15.66 24.46
C TYR A 474 -22.13 17.07 23.94
N ASP A 475 -23.38 17.28 23.52
CA ASP A 475 -23.90 18.61 23.17
C ASP A 475 -23.81 19.59 24.36
N HIS A 476 -23.78 19.09 25.59
CA HIS A 476 -23.77 19.87 26.83
C HIS A 476 -22.42 19.83 27.57
N ILE A 477 -21.38 19.22 27.00
CA ILE A 477 -20.06 19.06 27.64
C ILE A 477 -19.01 19.89 26.94
N GLY A 478 -18.27 20.69 27.72
CA GLY A 478 -16.93 21.17 27.36
C GLY A 478 -15.88 20.34 28.08
N TYR A 479 -14.87 19.84 27.36
CA TYR A 479 -13.80 19.03 27.94
C TYR A 479 -12.43 19.61 27.62
N CYS A 480 -11.61 19.79 28.65
CA CYS A 480 -10.21 20.17 28.55
C CYS A 480 -9.38 19.04 29.16
N PRO A 481 -8.69 18.23 28.34
CA PRO A 481 -7.89 17.11 28.83
C PRO A 481 -6.64 17.58 29.58
N GLN A 482 -6.07 16.68 30.39
CA GLN A 482 -4.83 16.96 31.15
C GLN A 482 -3.59 17.13 30.24
N PHE A 483 -3.57 16.42 29.11
CA PHE A 483 -2.53 16.52 28.09
C PHE A 483 -3.12 17.12 26.82
N ASP A 484 -2.34 17.91 26.10
CA ASP A 484 -2.78 18.58 24.88
C ASP A 484 -3.22 17.56 23.82
N ALA A 485 -4.53 17.48 23.58
CA ALA A 485 -5.15 16.60 22.59
C ALA A 485 -5.33 17.29 21.22
N LEU A 486 -4.44 18.24 20.90
CA LEU A 486 -4.55 19.11 19.73
C LEU A 486 -3.62 18.63 18.60
N ILE A 487 -3.94 19.04 17.37
CA ILE A 487 -3.12 18.77 16.18
C ILE A 487 -2.01 19.82 16.10
N GLY A 488 -0.75 19.41 16.28
CA GLY A 488 0.39 20.32 16.37
C GLY A 488 0.73 21.05 15.06
N GLU A 489 0.28 20.52 13.93
CA GLU A 489 0.46 21.06 12.58
C GLU A 489 -0.52 22.17 12.21
N MET A 490 -1.53 22.42 13.04
CA MET A 490 -2.49 23.51 12.86
C MET A 490 -2.12 24.71 13.71
N THR A 491 -2.50 25.90 13.27
CA THR A 491 -2.44 27.12 14.07
C THR A 491 -3.55 27.14 15.14
N GLY A 492 -3.38 27.97 16.18
CA GLY A 492 -4.42 28.17 17.18
C GLY A 492 -5.74 28.66 16.58
N GLN A 493 -5.67 29.56 15.58
CA GLN A 493 -6.84 30.06 14.87
C GLN A 493 -7.53 28.94 14.06
N GLU A 494 -6.80 28.17 13.25
CA GLU A 494 -7.37 27.07 12.47
C GLU A 494 -8.02 26.00 13.35
N THR A 495 -7.42 25.71 14.51
CA THR A 495 -7.94 24.74 15.46
C THR A 495 -9.26 25.21 16.07
N LEU A 496 -9.36 26.49 16.45
CA LEU A 496 -10.61 27.08 16.92
C LEU A 496 -11.69 27.08 15.83
N GLN A 497 -11.31 27.37 14.59
CA GLN A 497 -12.24 27.30 13.44
C GLN A 497 -12.73 25.88 13.19
N MET A 498 -11.84 24.88 13.28
CA MET A 498 -12.21 23.47 13.15
C MET A 498 -13.24 23.10 14.22
N PHE A 499 -12.99 23.40 15.49
CA PHE A 499 -13.95 23.09 16.56
C PHE A 499 -15.25 23.88 16.45
N ALA A 500 -15.22 25.12 15.96
CA ALA A 500 -16.43 25.89 15.67
C ALA A 500 -17.28 25.22 14.59
N ARG A 501 -16.67 24.70 13.51
CA ARG A 501 -17.38 23.91 12.48
C ARG A 501 -17.99 22.64 13.06
N LEU A 502 -17.23 21.90 13.88
CA LEU A 502 -17.71 20.67 14.52
C LEU A 502 -18.92 20.91 15.44
N ARG A 503 -18.90 22.03 16.19
CA ARG A 503 -20.00 22.46 17.06
C ARG A 503 -21.21 23.03 16.29
N GLY A 504 -21.14 23.14 14.96
CA GLY A 504 -22.24 23.60 14.12
C GLY A 504 -22.42 25.12 14.08
N VAL A 505 -21.37 25.90 14.36
CA VAL A 505 -21.38 27.35 14.13
C VAL A 505 -21.50 27.61 12.63
N LYS A 506 -22.36 28.55 12.22
CA LYS A 506 -22.54 28.91 10.81
C LYS A 506 -21.24 29.46 10.23
N GLU A 507 -20.88 29.03 9.02
CA GLU A 507 -19.60 29.39 8.39
C GLU A 507 -19.32 30.90 8.36
N CYS A 508 -20.36 31.73 8.15
CA CYS A 508 -20.24 33.19 8.16
C CYS A 508 -19.81 33.76 9.53
N ASP A 509 -20.17 33.10 10.62
CA ASP A 509 -19.96 33.60 11.99
C ASP A 509 -18.66 33.06 12.62
N ILE A 510 -18.07 32.00 12.04
CA ILE A 510 -16.90 31.31 12.60
C ILE A 510 -15.72 32.26 12.78
N MET A 511 -15.40 33.07 11.77
CA MET A 511 -14.26 33.99 11.85
C MET A 511 -14.47 35.02 12.97
N GLN A 512 -15.66 35.59 13.06
CA GLN A 512 -16.00 36.59 14.08
C GLN A 512 -15.96 35.99 15.50
N ILE A 513 -16.56 34.81 15.69
CA ILE A 513 -16.63 34.14 17.00
C ILE A 513 -15.24 33.71 17.45
N THR A 514 -14.45 33.12 16.55
CA THR A 514 -13.08 32.68 16.87
C THR A 514 -12.18 33.85 17.23
N ASP A 515 -12.20 34.95 16.47
CA ASP A 515 -11.43 36.16 16.84
C ASP A 515 -11.92 36.77 18.17
N THR A 516 -13.23 36.77 18.43
CA THR A 516 -13.78 37.25 19.72
C THR A 516 -13.30 36.40 20.89
N MET A 517 -13.27 35.07 20.74
CA MET A 517 -12.76 34.15 21.77
C MET A 517 -11.26 34.33 21.99
N ILE A 518 -10.47 34.45 20.91
CA ILE A 518 -9.01 34.68 21.00
C ILE A 518 -8.73 36.01 21.72
N ASN A 519 -9.50 37.06 21.43
CA ASN A 519 -9.43 38.34 22.11
C ASN A 519 -9.77 38.21 23.60
N ALA A 520 -10.84 37.48 23.94
CA ALA A 520 -11.31 37.30 25.31
C ALA A 520 -10.29 36.59 26.22
N VAL A 521 -9.49 35.66 25.65
CA VAL A 521 -8.44 34.92 26.37
C VAL A 521 -7.05 35.56 26.19
N ALA A 522 -6.97 36.73 25.55
CA ALA A 522 -5.72 37.46 25.30
C ALA A 522 -4.64 36.65 24.52
N LEU A 523 -5.05 35.74 23.63
CA LEU A 523 -4.15 34.86 22.85
C LEU A 523 -3.80 35.40 21.46
N ASN A 524 -4.14 36.65 21.15
CA ASN A 524 -3.92 37.26 19.83
C ASN A 524 -2.52 37.12 19.27
N LYS A 525 -1.50 37.25 20.14
CA LYS A 525 -0.08 37.18 19.74
C LYS A 525 0.31 35.80 19.21
N TYR A 526 -0.37 34.75 19.66
CA TYR A 526 -0.01 33.37 19.35
C TYR A 526 -0.92 32.74 18.29
N LYS A 527 -2.03 33.39 17.92
CA LYS A 527 -3.09 32.77 17.11
C LYS A 527 -2.63 32.17 15.77
N ASN A 528 -1.61 32.76 15.14
CA ASN A 528 -1.04 32.32 13.86
C ASN A 528 0.15 31.36 14.01
N ASN A 529 0.59 31.08 15.23
CA ASN A 529 1.67 30.14 15.46
C ASN A 529 1.11 28.71 15.44
N LEU A 530 1.90 27.77 14.92
CA LEU A 530 1.58 26.35 14.97
C LEU A 530 1.51 25.89 16.43
N ILE A 531 0.51 25.08 16.78
CA ILE A 531 0.28 24.64 18.17
C ILE A 531 1.51 23.92 18.74
N LYS A 532 2.27 23.19 17.91
CA LYS A 532 3.52 22.54 18.35
C LYS A 532 4.60 23.51 18.88
N THR A 533 4.48 24.82 18.63
CA THR A 533 5.40 25.83 19.15
C THR A 533 4.91 26.50 20.42
N TYR A 534 3.68 26.19 20.87
CA TYR A 534 3.16 26.68 22.14
C TYR A 534 3.93 25.95 23.23
N ARG A 535 4.70 26.70 24.02
CA ARG A 535 5.50 26.19 25.14
C ARG A 535 5.27 27.06 26.36
#